data_AF-A0A932JYG1-F1
#
_entry.id   AF-A0A932JYG1-F1
#
_cell.length_a   1.000
_cell.length_b   1.000
_cell.length_c   1.000
_cell.angle_alpha   90.00
_cell.angle_beta   90.00
_cell.angle_gamma   90.00
#
_symmetry.space_group_name_H-M   'P 1'
#
loop_
_entity.id
_entity.type
_entity.pdbx_description
1 polymer ?
#
loop_
_entity_poly.entity_id
_entity_poly.type
_entity_poly.pdbx_seq_one_letter_code
_entity_poly.pdbx_strand_id
1 'polypeptide(L)'
;MPSVEKVQTLAGLLGRKLGLLLATAPLPEDEKQAWLAMLPEMTPEQLMRFSDLLEKRVLDAATAAIDAQWLERLRQFAAERSAREKQINEQATSAVSELERALKERRDR
;
A
#
# COMPACT_ATOMS: atom_id res chain seq x y z
N MET A 1 -21.63 34.99 13.97
CA MET A 1 -21.28 34.79 12.54
C MET A 1 -19.80 35.05 12.37
N PRO A 2 -19.04 34.23 11.62
CA PRO A 2 -17.65 34.52 11.30
C PRO A 2 -17.54 35.83 10.50
N SER A 3 -16.42 36.55 10.63
CA SER A 3 -16.18 37.76 9.82
C SER A 3 -16.03 37.40 8.34
N VAL A 4 -16.46 38.28 7.45
CA VAL A 4 -16.34 38.11 5.99
C VAL A 4 -14.90 37.79 5.58
N GLU A 5 -13.93 38.45 6.22
CA GLU A 5 -12.49 38.21 6.04
C GLU A 5 -12.06 36.78 6.38
N LYS A 6 -12.59 36.20 7.47
CA LYS A 6 -12.31 34.80 7.84
C LYS A 6 -12.87 33.83 6.82
N VAL A 7 -14.08 34.10 6.30
CA VAL A 7 -14.70 33.25 5.28
C VAL A 7 -13.90 33.27 3.98
N GLN A 8 -13.46 34.45 3.52
CA GLN A 8 -12.61 34.58 2.33
C GLN A 8 -11.27 33.85 2.49
N THR A 9 -10.65 33.96 3.66
CA THR A 9 -9.39 33.26 3.96
C THR A 9 -9.57 31.74 3.88
N LEU A 10 -10.63 31.21 4.51
CA LEU A 10 -10.92 29.76 4.49
C LEU A 10 -11.24 29.26 3.08
N ALA A 11 -12.01 30.01 2.30
CA ALA A 11 -12.30 29.68 0.91
C ALA A 11 -11.02 29.65 0.06
N GLY A 12 -10.12 30.62 0.26
CA GLY A 12 -8.83 30.66 -0.43
C GLY A 12 -7.94 29.45 -0.08
N LEU A 13 -7.91 29.03 1.19
CA LEU A 13 -7.18 27.83 1.61
C LEU A 13 -7.75 26.56 0.99
N LEU A 14 -9.09 26.42 0.99
CA LEU A 14 -9.76 25.27 0.38
C LEU A 14 -9.47 25.20 -1.13
N GLY A 15 -9.54 26.33 -1.84
CA GLY A 15 -9.22 26.39 -3.26
C GLY A 15 -7.78 25.99 -3.58
N ARG A 16 -6.81 26.45 -2.78
CA ARG A 16 -5.40 26.03 -2.93
C ARG A 16 -5.20 24.55 -2.68
N LYS A 17 -5.84 24.00 -1.64
CA LYS A 17 -5.81 22.56 -1.32
C LYS A 17 -6.35 21.75 -2.50
N LEU A 18 -7.54 22.08 -3.00
CA LEU A 18 -8.16 21.39 -4.13
C LEU A 18 -7.33 21.49 -5.40
N GLY A 19 -6.77 22.66 -5.70
CA GLY A 19 -5.89 22.85 -6.85
C GLY A 19 -4.62 21.98 -6.77
N LEU A 20 -3.99 21.91 -5.59
CA LEU A 20 -2.83 21.05 -5.36
C LEU A 20 -3.20 19.57 -5.53
N LEU A 21 -4.32 19.14 -4.94
CA LEU A 21 -4.77 17.75 -4.99
C LEU A 21 -5.14 17.32 -6.40
N LEU A 22 -5.83 18.17 -7.18
CA LEU A 22 -6.14 17.89 -8.59
C LEU A 22 -4.88 17.81 -9.43
N ALA A 23 -3.92 18.71 -9.23
CA ALA A 23 -2.67 18.71 -9.98
C ALA A 23 -1.87 17.42 -9.74
N THR A 24 -1.81 16.97 -8.49
CA THR A 24 -1.05 15.78 -8.08
C THR A 24 -1.82 14.47 -8.22
N ALA A 25 -3.14 14.53 -8.41
CA ALA A 25 -3.95 13.33 -8.59
C ALA A 25 -3.49 12.52 -9.81
N PRO A 26 -3.49 11.18 -9.71
CA PRO A 26 -3.17 10.26 -10.80
C PRO A 26 -4.36 10.15 -11.76
N LEU A 27 -4.81 11.29 -12.29
CA LEU A 27 -5.92 11.41 -13.23
C LEU A 27 -5.39 11.88 -14.59
N PRO A 28 -6.03 11.47 -15.70
CA PRO A 28 -5.82 12.08 -17.01
C PRO A 28 -6.06 13.61 -16.98
N GLU A 29 -5.35 14.36 -17.82
CA GLU A 29 -5.41 15.82 -17.83
C GLU A 29 -6.80 16.35 -18.22
N ASP A 30 -7.46 15.70 -19.17
CA ASP A 30 -8.84 15.99 -19.57
C ASP A 30 -9.83 15.81 -18.41
N GLU A 31 -9.68 14.77 -17.61
CA GLU A 31 -10.47 14.59 -16.39
C GLU A 31 -10.19 15.70 -15.37
N LYS A 32 -8.93 16.10 -15.17
CA LYS A 32 -8.57 17.21 -14.26
C LYS A 32 -9.24 18.52 -14.70
N GLN A 33 -9.22 18.82 -15.99
CA GLN A 33 -9.86 20.02 -16.54
C GLN A 33 -11.38 19.97 -16.39
N ALA A 34 -12.01 18.80 -16.61
CA ALA A 34 -13.44 18.63 -16.39
C ALA A 34 -13.83 18.88 -14.93
N TRP A 35 -13.06 18.35 -13.97
CA TRP A 35 -13.28 18.61 -12.54
C TRP A 35 -13.11 20.09 -12.20
N LEU A 36 -12.05 20.74 -12.71
CA LEU A 36 -11.82 22.17 -12.50
C LEU A 36 -13.01 23.02 -12.99
N ALA A 37 -13.60 22.66 -14.12
CA ALA A 37 -14.77 23.35 -14.67
C ALA A 37 -16.04 23.16 -13.81
N MET A 38 -16.14 22.04 -13.09
CA MET A 38 -17.30 21.74 -12.24
C MET A 38 -17.20 22.32 -10.82
N LEU A 39 -16.00 22.61 -10.31
CA LEU A 39 -15.79 23.11 -8.96
C LEU A 39 -16.64 24.34 -8.58
N PRO A 40 -16.83 25.35 -9.46
CA PRO A 40 -17.64 26.54 -9.12
C PRO A 40 -19.13 26.23 -8.85
N GLU A 41 -19.65 25.16 -9.43
CA GLU A 41 -21.05 24.75 -9.32
C GLU A 41 -21.31 23.86 -8.08
N MET A 42 -20.25 23.46 -7.37
CA MET A 42 -20.36 22.59 -6.21
C MET A 42 -20.73 23.36 -4.95
N THR A 43 -21.58 22.76 -4.12
CA THR A 43 -21.83 23.27 -2.77
C THR A 43 -20.59 23.11 -1.89
N PRO A 44 -20.46 23.87 -0.78
CA PRO A 44 -19.35 23.70 0.17
C PRO A 44 -19.17 22.26 0.66
N GLU A 45 -20.27 21.54 0.92
CA GLU A 45 -20.25 20.15 1.37
C GLU A 45 -19.74 19.21 0.27
N GLN A 46 -20.11 19.47 -0.98
CA GLN A 46 -19.60 18.72 -2.14
C GLN A 46 -18.11 18.96 -2.35
N LEU A 47 -17.66 20.22 -2.24
CA LEU A 47 -16.24 20.57 -2.30
C LEU A 47 -15.42 19.88 -1.21
N MET A 48 -15.94 19.81 0.02
CA MET A 48 -15.29 19.07 1.10
C MET A 48 -15.18 17.57 0.79
N ARG A 49 -16.29 16.92 0.41
CA ARG A 49 -16.29 15.50 0.07
C ARG A 49 -15.36 15.19 -1.10
N PHE A 50 -15.33 16.06 -2.11
CA PHE A 50 -14.44 15.93 -3.25
C PHE A 50 -12.98 16.07 -2.84
N SER A 51 -12.66 17.02 -1.95
CA SER A 51 -11.34 17.18 -1.35
C SER A 51 -10.88 15.89 -0.66
N ASP A 52 -11.73 15.30 0.19
CA ASP A 52 -11.41 14.06 0.92
C ASP A 52 -11.18 12.89 -0.04
N LEU A 53 -11.96 12.79 -1.11
CA LEU A 53 -11.79 11.75 -2.14
C LEU A 53 -10.47 11.90 -2.89
N LEU A 54 -10.09 13.13 -3.26
CA LEU A 54 -8.82 13.39 -3.92
C LEU A 54 -7.63 13.13 -3.00
N GLU A 55 -7.71 13.50 -1.72
CA GLU A 55 -6.66 13.18 -0.73
C GLU A 55 -6.43 11.68 -0.64
N LYS A 56 -7.50 10.90 -0.50
CA LYS A 56 -7.39 9.44 -0.45
C LYS A 56 -6.75 8.89 -1.71
N ARG A 57 -7.19 9.33 -2.89
CA ARG A 57 -6.63 8.90 -4.19
C ARG A 57 -5.14 9.22 -4.32
N VAL A 58 -4.71 10.41 -3.92
CA VAL A 58 -3.30 10.83 -3.95
C VAL A 58 -2.48 9.98 -2.97
N LEU A 59 -2.98 9.75 -1.76
CA LEU A 59 -2.32 8.90 -0.76
C LEU A 59 -2.18 7.47 -1.24
N ASP A 60 -3.26 6.85 -1.71
CA ASP A 60 -3.28 5.48 -2.22
C ASP A 60 -2.25 5.31 -3.36
N ALA A 61 -2.15 6.30 -4.26
CA ALA A 61 -1.17 6.28 -5.34
C ALA A 61 0.28 6.45 -4.85
N ALA A 62 0.50 7.31 -3.85
CA ALA A 62 1.81 7.52 -3.25
C ALA A 62 2.31 6.28 -2.48
N THR A 63 1.40 5.49 -1.88
CA THR A 63 1.75 4.29 -1.10
C THR A 63 1.71 3.00 -1.90
N ALA A 64 1.11 2.97 -3.10
CA ALA A 64 1.00 1.76 -3.92
C ALA A 64 2.36 1.07 -4.17
N ALA A 65 3.43 1.84 -4.38
CA ALA A 65 4.78 1.30 -4.56
C ALA A 65 5.35 0.67 -3.27
N ILE A 66 5.03 1.25 -2.11
CA ILE A 66 5.44 0.75 -0.80
C ILE A 66 4.72 -0.57 -0.51
N ASP A 67 3.41 -0.63 -0.78
CA ASP A 67 2.61 -1.84 -0.59
C ASP A 67 3.12 -2.99 -1.46
N ALA A 68 3.45 -2.72 -2.72
CA ALA A 68 4.04 -3.71 -3.62
C ALA A 68 5.39 -4.24 -3.10
N GLN A 69 6.25 -3.37 -2.59
CA GLN A 69 7.55 -3.77 -2.02
C GLN A 69 7.40 -4.66 -0.79
N TRP A 70 6.46 -4.34 0.11
CA TRP A 70 6.20 -5.18 1.29
C TRP A 70 5.59 -6.52 0.94
N LEU A 71 4.67 -6.55 -0.02
CA LEU A 71 4.10 -7.80 -0.52
C LEU A 71 5.19 -8.73 -1.08
N GLU A 72 6.13 -8.19 -1.83
CA GLU A 72 7.25 -8.95 -2.38
C GLU A 72 8.18 -9.47 -1.28
N ARG A 73 8.51 -8.63 -0.29
CA ARG A 73 9.30 -9.08 0.89
C ARG A 73 8.60 -10.19 1.66
N LEU A 74 7.28 -10.13 1.81
CA LEU A 74 6.51 -11.19 2.48
C LEU A 74 6.57 -12.51 1.69
N ARG A 75 6.51 -12.45 0.35
CA ARG A 75 6.67 -13.63 -0.51
C ARG A 75 8.07 -14.23 -0.39
N GLN A 76 9.10 -13.40 -0.39
CA GLN A 76 10.49 -13.84 -0.20
C GLN A 76 10.66 -14.53 1.15
N PHE A 77 10.17 -13.91 2.22
CA PHE A 77 10.23 -14.50 3.56
C PHE A 77 9.51 -15.85 3.65
N ALA A 78 8.32 -15.97 3.04
CA ALA A 78 7.59 -17.23 2.98
C ALA A 78 8.34 -18.32 2.20
N ALA A 79 8.97 -17.95 1.08
CA ALA A 79 9.77 -18.86 0.27
C ALA A 79 11.03 -19.33 1.03
N GLU A 80 11.75 -18.41 1.69
CA GLU A 80 12.91 -18.72 2.52
C GLU A 80 12.57 -19.68 3.66
N ARG A 81 11.44 -19.43 4.34
CA ARG A 81 10.96 -20.31 5.41
C ARG A 81 10.68 -21.71 4.87
N SER A 82 9.95 -21.82 3.75
CA SER A 82 9.64 -23.12 3.14
C SER A 82 10.91 -23.87 2.73
N ALA A 83 11.90 -23.17 2.17
CA ALA A 83 13.18 -23.75 1.81
C ALA A 83 13.94 -24.28 3.03
N ARG A 84 13.99 -23.50 4.13
CA ARG A 84 14.61 -23.93 5.39
C ARG A 84 13.90 -25.13 6.01
N GLU A 85 12.56 -25.14 6.01
CA GLU A 85 11.78 -26.27 6.53
C GLU A 85 12.07 -27.55 5.74
N LYS A 86 12.16 -27.47 4.40
CA LYS A 86 12.56 -28.62 3.57
C LYS A 86 13.97 -29.09 3.89
N GLN A 87 14.94 -28.17 3.98
CA GLN A 87 16.32 -28.50 4.27
C GLN A 87 16.47 -29.18 5.65
N ILE A 88 15.79 -28.67 6.68
CA ILE A 88 15.78 -29.28 8.01
C ILE A 88 15.17 -30.68 7.95
N ASN A 89 14.07 -30.84 7.22
CA ASN A 89 13.40 -32.13 7.10
C ASN A 89 14.26 -33.16 6.34
N GLU A 90 14.95 -32.75 5.28
CA GLU A 90 15.89 -33.59 4.54
C GLU A 90 17.08 -34.01 5.42
N GLN A 91 17.64 -33.08 6.18
CA GLN A 91 18.72 -33.36 7.14
C GLN A 91 18.28 -34.33 8.23
N ALA A 92 17.10 -34.11 8.83
CA ALA A 92 16.54 -35.00 9.84
C ALA A 92 16.29 -36.41 9.28
N THR A 93 15.71 -36.51 8.09
CA THR A 93 15.45 -37.79 7.41
C THR A 93 16.75 -38.55 7.12
N SER A 94 17.78 -37.83 6.67
CA SER A 94 19.10 -38.41 6.38
C SER A 94 19.77 -38.92 7.65
N ALA A 95 19.74 -38.12 8.73
CA ALA A 95 20.29 -38.51 10.02
C ALA A 95 19.59 -39.74 10.63
N VAL A 96 18.26 -39.83 10.53
CA VAL A 96 17.50 -41.02 10.96
C VAL A 96 17.93 -42.25 10.16
N SER A 97 18.05 -42.12 8.85
CA SER A 97 18.46 -43.22 7.97
C SER A 97 19.88 -43.73 8.29
N GLU A 98 20.81 -42.82 8.61
CA GLU A 98 22.18 -43.18 9.02
C GLU A 98 22.20 -43.89 10.39
N LEU A 99 21.40 -43.42 11.36
CA LEU A 99 21.27 -44.06 12.66
C LEU A 99 20.67 -45.47 12.55
N GLU A 100 19.65 -45.67 11.70
CA GLU A 100 19.06 -46.98 11.44
C GLU A 100 20.08 -47.96 10.84
N ARG A 101 20.90 -47.52 9.88
CA ARG A 101 21.99 -48.32 9.31
C ARG A 101 23.02 -48.70 10.37
N ALA A 102 23.48 -47.74 11.16
CA ALA A 102 24.46 -47.98 12.22
C ALA A 102 23.94 -48.94 13.31
N LEU A 103 22.65 -48.87 13.65
CA LEU A 103 22.01 -49.82 14.58
C LEU A 103 21.91 -51.23 14.00
N LYS A 104 21.57 -51.35 12.72
CA LYS A 104 21.50 -52.65 12.03
C LYS A 104 22.88 -53.32 11.97
N GLU A 105 23.91 -52.57 11.60
CA GLU A 105 25.29 -53.08 11.56
C GLU A 105 25.83 -53.49 12.94
N ARG A 106 25.36 -52.88 14.03
CA ARG A 106 25.71 -53.30 15.39
C ARG A 106 24.94 -54.53 15.85
N ARG A 107 23.74 -54.78 15.31
CA ARG A 107 22.91 -55.95 15.64
C ARG A 107 23.36 -57.21 14.92
N ASP A 108 23.95 -57.06 13.74
CA ASP A 108 24.40 -58.16 12.88
C ASP A 108 25.86 -58.60 13.16
N ARG A 109 26.52 -58.03 14.18
CA ARG A 109 27.83 -58.43 14.72
C ARG A 109 27.66 -59.16 16.04
#